data_AF-A0A7Z0TJG7-F1
#
_entry.id   AF-A0A7Z0TJG7-F1
#
_cell.length_a   1.000
_cell.length_b   1.000
_cell.length_c   1.000
_cell.angle_alpha   90.00
_cell.angle_beta   90.00
_cell.angle_gamma   90.00
#
_symmetry.space_group_name_H-M   'P 1'
#
loop_
_entity.id
_entity.type
_entity.pdbx_description
1 polymer ?
#
loop_
_entity_poly.entity_id
_entity_poly.type
_entity_poly.pdbx_seq_one_letter_code
_entity_poly.pdbx_strand_id
1 'polypeptide(L)'
;MLVLLPPSEGKAPSGDGAPVRLESLSLPALGAARRAVLEELVELCSGDEEKAREVLGLSEGLRGEVGKNAGLLTAGARPAGEIYTGVLYDAL
;
A
#
# COMPACT_ATOMS: atom_id res chain seq x y z
N MET A 1 -21.94 8.07 -12.99
CA MET A 1 -21.32 6.83 -13.50
C MET A 1 -20.04 6.59 -12.72
N LEU A 2 -19.77 5.37 -12.28
CA LEU A 2 -18.53 4.98 -11.60
C LEU A 2 -17.75 4.01 -12.48
N VAL A 3 -16.45 4.23 -12.63
CA VAL A 3 -15.52 3.31 -13.32
C VAL A 3 -14.63 2.68 -12.25
N LEU A 4 -14.53 1.34 -12.28
CA LEU A 4 -13.69 0.59 -11.34
C LEU A 4 -12.47 0.05 -12.09
N LEU A 5 -11.28 0.46 -11.66
CA LEU A 5 -10.02 0.01 -12.23
C LEU A 5 -9.39 -1.03 -11.30
N PRO A 6 -8.87 -2.16 -11.83
CA PRO A 6 -8.15 -3.14 -11.03
C PRO A 6 -6.80 -2.57 -10.58
N PRO A 7 -6.27 -2.97 -9.40
CA PRO A 7 -4.92 -2.59 -8.99
C PRO A 7 -3.87 -3.15 -9.96
N SER A 8 -2.66 -2.56 -9.93
CA SER A 8 -1.47 -3.08 -10.60
C SER A 8 -0.46 -3.66 -9.60
N GLU A 9 0.36 -4.60 -10.07
CA GLU A 9 1.53 -5.07 -9.32
C GLU A 9 2.55 -3.94 -9.16
N GLY A 10 2.83 -3.23 -10.25
CA GLY A 10 3.74 -2.09 -10.30
C GLY A 10 3.20 -0.90 -9.51
N LYS A 11 4.06 -0.35 -8.64
CA LYS A 11 3.75 0.84 -7.85
C LYS A 11 4.86 1.88 -7.98
N ALA A 12 4.48 3.14 -8.12
CA ALA A 12 5.42 4.25 -7.97
C ALA A 12 6.04 4.22 -6.57
N PRO A 13 7.31 4.62 -6.41
CA PRO A 13 7.93 4.69 -5.10
C PRO A 13 7.16 5.65 -4.19
N SER A 14 7.36 5.54 -2.87
CA SER A 14 6.87 6.59 -1.96
C SER A 14 7.50 7.93 -2.36
N GLY A 15 6.68 8.97 -2.45
CA GLY A 15 7.15 10.32 -2.75
C GLY A 15 7.43 11.12 -1.46
N ASP A 16 7.92 12.35 -1.60
CA ASP A 16 8.15 13.27 -0.48
C ASP A 16 6.86 13.88 0.11
N GLY A 17 5.70 13.29 -0.20
CA GLY A 17 4.39 13.77 0.22
C GLY A 17 4.08 13.48 1.69
N ALA A 18 2.98 14.04 2.18
CA ALA A 18 2.48 13.69 3.52
C ALA A 18 1.95 12.24 3.56
N PRO A 19 1.98 11.58 4.72
CA PRO A 19 1.32 10.29 4.90
C PRO A 19 -0.17 10.33 4.60
N VAL A 20 -0.74 9.17 4.27
CA VAL A 20 -2.17 9.06 3.96
C VAL A 20 -3.03 9.39 5.19
N ARG A 21 -4.03 10.24 5.01
CA ARG A 21 -5.09 10.49 6.00
C ARG A 21 -6.30 9.62 5.68
N LEU A 22 -6.49 8.53 6.42
CA LEU A 22 -7.53 7.54 6.13
C LEU A 22 -8.95 8.13 6.13
N GLU A 23 -9.19 9.12 6.98
CA GLU A 23 -10.45 9.87 7.10
C GLU A 23 -10.75 10.76 5.89
N SER A 24 -9.74 11.07 5.08
CA SER A 24 -9.91 11.85 3.84
C SER A 24 -10.26 11.00 2.63
N LEU A 25 -10.21 9.67 2.76
CA LEU A 25 -10.48 8.74 1.66
C LEU A 25 -11.99 8.60 1.42
N SER A 26 -12.36 8.40 0.15
CA SER A 26 -13.71 8.03 -0.26
C SER A 26 -14.21 6.78 0.49
N LEU A 27 -15.53 6.66 0.63
CA LEU A 27 -16.19 5.55 1.34
C LEU A 27 -15.80 5.48 2.84
N PRO A 28 -16.24 6.44 3.67
CA PRO A 28 -15.82 6.55 5.07
C PRO A 28 -16.21 5.33 5.92
N ALA A 29 -17.25 4.58 5.53
CA ALA A 29 -17.65 3.33 6.19
C ALA A 29 -16.54 2.26 6.19
N LEU A 30 -15.55 2.36 5.30
CA LEU A 30 -14.39 1.46 5.24
C LEU A 30 -13.26 1.86 6.20
N GLY A 31 -13.37 2.98 6.91
CA GLY A 31 -12.29 3.54 7.72
C GLY A 31 -11.78 2.57 8.80
N ALA A 32 -12.69 1.88 9.49
CA ALA A 32 -12.31 0.90 10.52
C ALA A 32 -11.55 -0.30 9.93
N ALA A 33 -12.03 -0.84 8.81
CA ALA A 33 -11.37 -1.95 8.13
C ALA A 33 -10.00 -1.55 7.57
N ARG A 34 -9.86 -0.35 6.99
CA ARG A 34 -8.58 0.18 6.51
C ARG A 34 -7.56 0.30 7.64
N ARG A 35 -7.99 0.81 8.81
CA ARG A 35 -7.11 0.95 9.97
C ARG A 35 -6.63 -0.41 10.46
N ALA A 36 -7.54 -1.36 10.64
CA ALA A 36 -7.20 -2.70 11.10
C ALA A 36 -6.17 -3.39 10.17
N VAL A 37 -6.41 -3.37 8.85
CA VAL A 37 -5.47 -3.98 7.90
C VAL A 37 -4.12 -3.26 7.88
N LEU A 38 -4.11 -1.93 7.97
CA LEU A 38 -2.87 -1.14 8.00
C LEU A 38 -2.05 -1.42 9.26
N GLU A 39 -2.68 -1.45 10.43
CA GLU A 39 -2.03 -1.72 11.72
C GLU A 39 -1.44 -3.14 11.74
N GLU A 40 -2.23 -4.15 11.38
CA GLU A 40 -1.77 -5.56 11.32
C GLU A 40 -0.63 -5.76 10.32
N LEU A 41 -0.69 -5.11 9.15
CA LEU A 41 0.38 -5.19 8.15
C LEU A 41 1.69 -4.58 8.68
N VAL A 42 1.61 -3.41 9.30
CA VAL A 42 2.77 -2.72 9.88
C VAL A 42 3.35 -3.53 11.02
N GLU A 43 2.53 -4.06 11.92
CA GLU A 43 2.96 -4.92 13.03
C GLU A 43 3.68 -6.17 12.52
N LEU A 44 3.07 -6.89 11.57
CA LEU A 44 3.69 -8.06 10.95
C LEU A 44 5.06 -7.73 10.37
N CYS A 45 5.16 -6.64 9.59
CA CYS A 45 6.38 -6.29 8.88
C CYS A 45 7.46 -5.63 9.76
N SER A 46 7.09 -5.13 10.94
CA SER A 46 8.05 -4.58 11.92
C SER A 46 8.71 -5.64 12.79
N GLY A 47 8.21 -6.88 12.74
CA GLY A 47 8.72 -8.03 13.48
C GLY A 47 9.76 -8.84 12.71
N ASP A 48 9.46 -10.12 12.53
CA ASP A 48 10.33 -11.07 11.82
C ASP A 48 10.13 -10.93 10.29
N GLU A 49 11.19 -10.49 9.59
CA GLU A 49 11.16 -10.24 8.14
C GLU A 49 10.86 -11.51 7.33
N GLU A 50 11.40 -12.67 7.72
CA GLU A 50 11.16 -13.92 7.00
C GLU A 50 9.74 -14.42 7.21
N LYS A 51 9.24 -14.34 8.45
CA LYS A 51 7.85 -14.66 8.74
C LYS A 51 6.90 -13.74 7.97
N ALA A 52 7.18 -12.44 7.94
CA ALA A 52 6.37 -11.47 7.20
C ALA A 52 6.38 -11.78 5.70
N ARG A 53 7.55 -12.10 5.13
CA ARG A 53 7.72 -12.50 3.73
C ARG A 53 6.90 -13.75 3.40
N GLU A 54 6.96 -14.78 4.24
CA GLU A 54 6.18 -16.02 4.08
C GLU A 54 4.68 -15.76 4.13
N VAL A 55 4.20 -15.03 5.16
CA VAL A 55 2.77 -14.71 5.34
C VAL A 55 2.23 -13.89 4.18
N LEU A 56 3.01 -12.94 3.66
CA LEU A 56 2.63 -12.09 2.53
C LEU A 56 2.84 -12.77 1.17
N GLY A 57 3.38 -13.99 1.13
CA GLY A 57 3.65 -14.72 -0.11
C GLY A 57 4.69 -14.02 -1.01
N LEU A 58 5.61 -13.26 -0.42
CA LEU A 58 6.62 -12.51 -1.15
C LEU A 58 7.78 -13.44 -1.56
N SER A 59 8.23 -13.32 -2.81
CA SER A 59 9.45 -13.99 -3.25
C SER A 59 10.68 -13.35 -2.61
N GLU A 60 11.83 -14.04 -2.68
CA GLU A 60 13.10 -13.52 -2.17
C GLU A 60 13.46 -12.16 -2.79
N GLY A 61 13.16 -11.96 -4.07
CA GLY A 61 13.39 -10.69 -4.77
C GLY A 61 12.53 -9.53 -4.28
N LEU A 62 11.44 -9.81 -3.57
CA LEU A 62 10.50 -8.83 -3.01
C LEU A 62 10.64 -8.62 -1.50
N ARG A 63 11.69 -9.15 -0.87
CA ARG A 63 11.97 -8.95 0.57
C ARG A 63 11.95 -7.48 1.00
N GLY A 64 12.38 -6.57 0.13
CA GLY A 64 12.38 -5.13 0.39
C GLY A 64 10.98 -4.53 0.59
N GLU A 65 9.92 -5.20 0.15
CA GLU A 65 8.54 -4.78 0.39
C GLU A 65 8.15 -4.87 1.87
N VAL A 66 8.77 -5.78 2.64
CA VAL A 66 8.55 -5.90 4.09
C VAL A 66 8.96 -4.60 4.78
N GLY A 67 10.17 -4.09 4.50
CA GLY A 67 10.64 -2.82 5.05
C GLY A 67 9.76 -1.62 4.65
N LYS A 68 9.24 -1.61 3.42
CA LYS A 68 8.30 -0.57 2.97
C LYS A 68 6.98 -0.63 3.73
N ASN A 69 6.45 -1.84 3.97
CA ASN A 69 5.20 -2.04 4.71
C ASN A 69 5.34 -1.68 6.19
N ALA A 70 6.48 -1.94 6.82
CA ALA A 70 6.76 -1.49 8.20
C ALA A 70 6.73 0.04 8.33
N GLY A 71 7.18 0.77 7.31
CA GLY A 71 7.19 2.24 7.29
C GLY A 71 5.90 2.91 6.82
N LEU A 72 4.82 2.16 6.54
CA LEU A 72 3.69 2.63 5.75
C LEU A 72 2.90 3.77 6.40
N LEU A 73 2.86 3.85 7.75
CA LEU A 73 2.18 4.93 8.48
C LEU A 73 2.83 6.31 8.28
N THR A 74 4.12 6.34 7.95
CA THR A 74 4.89 7.57 7.76
C THR A 74 5.35 7.78 6.31
N ALA A 75 5.15 6.78 5.46
CA ALA A 75 5.50 6.87 4.05
C ALA A 75 4.67 7.96 3.36
N GLY A 76 5.32 8.76 2.52
CA GLY A 76 4.63 9.77 1.73
C GLY A 76 3.68 9.14 0.71
N ALA A 77 2.44 9.61 0.71
CA ALA A 77 1.38 9.10 -0.14
C ALA A 77 1.27 9.88 -1.46
N ARG A 78 0.58 9.27 -2.42
CA ARG A 78 0.24 9.84 -3.73
C ARG A 78 -1.25 9.65 -4.01
N PRO A 79 -1.86 10.44 -4.92
CA PRO A 79 -3.19 10.13 -5.45
C PRO A 79 -3.24 8.69 -5.98
N ALA A 80 -4.34 7.98 -5.76
CA ALA A 80 -4.44 6.55 -6.09
C ALA A 80 -4.19 6.25 -7.59
N GLY A 81 -4.54 7.18 -8.48
CA GLY A 81 -4.27 7.06 -9.93
C GLY A 81 -2.80 7.18 -10.31
N GLU A 82 -1.96 7.73 -9.43
CA GLU A 82 -0.51 7.87 -9.63
C GLU A 82 0.30 6.79 -8.87
N ILE A 83 -0.37 5.97 -8.04
CA ILE A 83 0.30 4.90 -7.30
C ILE A 83 0.59 3.73 -8.23
N TYR A 84 -0.39 3.26 -8.98
CA TYR A 84 -0.24 2.08 -9.82
C TYR A 84 0.39 2.44 -11.16
N THR A 85 1.30 1.58 -11.64
CA THR A 85 2.00 1.76 -12.91
C THR A 85 1.70 0.62 -13.88
N GLY A 86 1.99 0.83 -15.17
CA GLY A 86 1.84 -0.18 -16.22
C GLY A 86 0.71 0.16 -17.19
N VAL A 87 0.57 -0.66 -18.24
CA VAL A 87 -0.19 -0.34 -19.47
C VAL A 87 -1.55 0.33 -19.25
N LEU A 88 -2.34 -0.13 -18.27
CA LEU A 88 -3.63 0.48 -17.96
C LEU A 88 -3.49 1.90 -17.41
N TYR A 89 -2.59 2.08 -16.44
CA TYR A 89 -2.40 3.35 -15.72
C TYR A 89 -1.58 4.36 -16.51
N ASP A 90 -0.65 3.89 -17.34
CA ASP A 90 0.14 4.73 -18.25
C ASP A 90 -0.73 5.37 -19.36
N ALA A 91 -1.94 4.85 -19.58
CA ALA A 91 -2.89 5.31 -20.59
C ALA A 91 -4.06 6.15 -20.04
N LEU A 92 -4.09 6.42 -18.73
CA LEU A 92 -5.08 7.30 -18.07
C LEU A 92 -4.68 8.77 -18.17
#